data_AF-A0A1F5KD66-F1
#
_entry.id   AF-A0A1F5KD66-F1
#
_cell.length_a   1.000
_cell.length_b   1.000
_cell.length_c   1.000
_cell.angle_alpha   90.00
_cell.angle_beta   90.00
_cell.angle_gamma   90.00
#
_symmetry.space_group_name_H-M   'P 1'
#
loop_
_entity.id
_entity.type
_entity.pdbx_description
1 polymer ?
#
loop_
_entity_poly.entity_id
_entity_poly.type
_entity_poly.pdbx_seq_one_letter_code
_entity_poly.pdbx_strand_id
1 'polypeptide(L)'
;MERYFGALLIAAILFLTKDFRPAPSVLAEQTDSPPSVESIQPVTTESRFSEKLEEQTEVIPKKTVYKDNPETEAGIETVLDEGEDGKITKIIKVTYYAPKNTSEVNQTSEYTRELVSEEKTTAKDKIISRGTKIVWKTLSIADGEIKYWKKMRVYATHYDSHCPGCNEWTAIGMRAGKGVIAVDPKVIKMRSKVYIPGYGVAVAGDTGGAIKGNIIDLGFDDARTAGWKAQFVDIYLL
;
A
#
# COMPACT_ATOMS: atom_id res chain seq x y z
N MET A 1 37.25 35.90 -18.70
CA MET A 1 37.56 35.67 -17.28
C MET A 1 38.11 34.26 -17.19
N GLU A 2 39.42 34.10 -17.35
CA GLU A 2 40.38 33.92 -16.24
C GLU A 2 40.18 32.57 -15.53
N ARG A 3 41.02 31.53 -15.73
CA ARG A 3 42.47 31.32 -15.47
C ARG A 3 42.66 30.48 -14.19
N TYR A 4 43.32 29.32 -14.38
CA TYR A 4 44.33 28.62 -13.55
C TYR A 4 44.28 28.68 -12.00
N PHE A 5 44.54 27.54 -11.36
CA PHE A 5 45.49 27.27 -10.25
C PHE A 5 45.08 25.91 -9.60
N GLY A 6 45.96 24.99 -9.20
CA GLY A 6 47.41 24.94 -9.15
C GLY A 6 47.85 23.54 -8.67
N ALA A 7 48.98 23.08 -9.19
CA ALA A 7 49.74 21.93 -8.70
C ALA A 7 50.62 22.31 -7.48
N LEU A 8 51.33 21.31 -6.92
CA LEU A 8 52.49 21.33 -5.98
C LEU A 8 52.16 20.76 -4.58
N LEU A 9 52.97 19.94 -3.88
CA LEU A 9 54.35 19.39 -4.00
C LEU A 9 54.55 18.44 -2.76
N ILE A 10 55.38 17.38 -2.74
CA ILE A 10 56.73 17.23 -2.08
C ILE A 10 56.94 15.70 -1.90
N ALA A 11 57.89 15.00 -2.55
CA ALA A 11 59.32 14.73 -2.24
C ALA A 11 59.56 14.04 -0.85
N ALA A 12 60.48 13.12 -0.53
CA ALA A 12 61.73 12.64 -1.13
C ALA A 12 62.25 11.37 -0.36
N ILE A 13 62.95 10.47 -1.08
CA ILE A 13 64.23 9.78 -0.75
C ILE A 13 64.34 8.85 0.49
N LEU A 14 64.75 7.58 0.26
CA LEU A 14 65.99 7.02 0.84
C LEU A 14 66.48 5.76 0.12
N PHE A 15 67.74 5.87 -0.31
CA PHE A 15 68.60 4.86 -0.91
C PHE A 15 68.93 3.73 0.08
N LEU A 16 68.96 2.48 -0.40
CA LEU A 16 69.85 1.46 0.15
C LEU A 16 70.43 0.63 -1.00
N THR A 17 71.69 0.93 -1.32
CA THR A 17 72.52 0.16 -2.25
C THR A 17 73.01 -1.11 -1.54
N LYS A 18 72.74 -2.28 -2.12
CA LYS A 18 73.48 -3.51 -1.82
C LYS A 18 74.16 -3.99 -3.11
N ASP A 19 75.48 -4.12 -3.02
CA ASP A 19 76.39 -4.58 -4.05
C ASP A 19 75.95 -5.93 -4.64
N PHE A 20 75.57 -5.92 -5.92
CA PHE A 20 75.46 -7.13 -6.73
C PHE A 20 76.65 -7.18 -7.69
N ARG A 21 77.56 -8.13 -7.44
CA ARG A 21 78.59 -8.51 -8.41
C ARG A 21 77.90 -9.13 -9.64
N PRO A 22 78.26 -8.77 -10.88
CA PRO A 22 77.74 -9.48 -12.05
C PRO A 22 78.29 -10.92 -12.06
N ALA A 23 77.41 -11.90 -12.22
CA ALA A 23 77.79 -13.27 -12.51
C ALA A 23 78.44 -13.34 -13.91
N PRO A 24 79.42 -14.24 -14.15
CA PRO A 24 80.02 -14.39 -15.47
C PRO A 24 78.98 -14.80 -16.51
N SER A 25 79.14 -14.32 -17.75
CA SER A 25 78.28 -14.67 -18.87
C SER A 25 78.38 -16.17 -19.17
N VAL A 26 77.36 -16.92 -18.77
CA VAL A 26 77.16 -18.27 -19.29
C VAL A 26 76.57 -18.12 -20.68
N LEU A 27 77.30 -18.60 -21.69
CA LEU A 27 76.84 -18.68 -23.06
C LEU A 27 75.68 -19.70 -23.09
N ALA A 28 74.44 -19.22 -22.98
CA ALA A 28 73.27 -20.06 -23.18
C ALA A 28 73.15 -20.34 -24.69
N GLU A 29 73.30 -21.61 -25.07
CA GLU A 29 72.94 -22.07 -26.41
C GLU A 29 71.46 -21.74 -26.66
N GLN A 30 71.21 -20.91 -27.69
CA GLN A 30 69.86 -20.67 -28.19
C GLN A 30 69.32 -22.02 -28.69
N THR A 31 68.45 -22.63 -27.90
CA THR A 31 67.56 -23.68 -28.40
C THR A 31 66.45 -22.97 -29.15
N ASP A 32 66.35 -23.23 -30.46
CA ASP A 32 65.27 -22.70 -31.28
C ASP A 32 63.92 -23.04 -30.64
N SER A 33 63.05 -22.04 -30.53
CA SER A 33 61.67 -22.27 -30.10
C SER A 33 61.01 -23.22 -31.09
N PRO A 34 60.25 -24.24 -30.64
CA PRO A 34 59.58 -25.15 -31.56
C PRO A 34 58.66 -24.36 -32.51
N PRO A 35 58.51 -24.79 -33.77
CA PRO A 35 57.74 -24.04 -34.76
C PRO A 35 56.30 -23.85 -34.26
N SER A 36 55.88 -22.59 -34.15
CA SER A 36 54.48 -22.25 -33.90
C SER A 36 53.67 -22.66 -35.11
N VAL A 37 52.91 -23.76 -34.98
CA VAL A 37 51.93 -24.14 -35.99
C VAL A 37 50.76 -23.17 -35.88
N GLU A 38 50.77 -22.12 -36.71
CA GLU A 38 49.59 -21.28 -36.89
C GLU A 38 48.49 -22.12 -37.55
N SER A 39 47.46 -22.44 -36.78
CA SER A 39 46.22 -23.03 -37.29
C SER A 39 45.52 -21.99 -38.18
N ILE A 40 45.59 -22.17 -39.50
CA ILE A 40 44.92 -21.32 -40.50
C ILE A 40 43.41 -21.65 -40.62
N GLN A 41 42.89 -22.57 -39.80
CA GLN A 41 41.45 -22.85 -39.81
C GLN A 41 40.69 -21.71 -39.09
N PRO A 42 39.67 -21.09 -39.72
CA PRO A 42 38.86 -20.09 -39.05
C PRO A 42 38.18 -20.76 -37.84
N VAL A 43 38.54 -20.34 -36.63
CA VAL A 43 37.87 -20.78 -35.42
C VAL A 43 36.50 -20.12 -35.38
N THR A 44 35.47 -20.82 -35.87
CA THR A 44 34.09 -20.36 -35.77
C THR A 44 33.57 -20.67 -34.37
N THR A 45 33.41 -19.64 -33.56
CA THR A 45 32.75 -19.75 -32.25
C THR A 45 31.28 -19.38 -32.38
N GLU A 46 30.40 -20.28 -31.92
CA GLU A 46 28.97 -19.97 -31.77
C GLU A 46 28.71 -19.53 -30.33
N SER A 47 28.11 -18.34 -30.16
CA SER A 47 27.60 -17.92 -28.85
C SER A 47 26.46 -18.84 -28.41
N ARG A 48 26.52 -19.30 -27.16
CA ARG A 48 25.46 -20.09 -26.52
C ARG A 48 24.61 -19.28 -25.55
N PHE A 49 24.80 -17.96 -25.55
CA PHE A 49 24.00 -17.01 -24.79
C PHE A 49 22.96 -16.37 -25.69
N SER A 50 21.74 -16.26 -25.17
CA SER A 50 20.65 -15.50 -25.80
C SER A 50 20.08 -14.52 -24.78
N GLU A 51 19.62 -13.36 -25.26
CA GLU A 51 19.11 -12.30 -24.41
C GLU A 51 17.64 -12.02 -24.73
N LYS A 52 16.86 -11.69 -23.71
CA LYS A 52 15.45 -11.30 -23.84
C LYS A 52 15.17 -10.12 -22.92
N LEU A 53 14.38 -9.16 -23.40
CA LEU A 53 13.84 -8.10 -22.54
C LEU A 53 12.51 -8.54 -21.96
N GLU A 54 12.38 -8.47 -20.64
CA GLU A 54 11.14 -8.66 -19.91
C GLU A 54 10.70 -7.35 -19.29
N GLU A 55 9.45 -6.96 -19.54
CA GLU A 55 8.83 -5.80 -18.91
C GLU A 55 8.08 -6.27 -17.65
N GLN A 56 8.39 -5.65 -16.51
CA GLN A 56 7.68 -5.85 -15.26
C GLN A 56 7.06 -4.53 -14.81
N THR A 57 5.73 -4.52 -14.67
CA THR A 57 4.98 -3.35 -14.21
C THR A 57 4.41 -3.58 -12.82
N GLU A 58 4.75 -2.71 -11.88
CA GLU A 58 4.17 -2.65 -10.54
C GLU A 58 3.26 -1.41 -10.43
N VAL A 59 2.02 -1.58 -9.98
CA VAL A 59 1.05 -0.48 -9.84
C VAL A 59 1.21 0.20 -8.47
N ILE A 60 1.31 1.53 -8.47
CA ILE A 60 1.25 2.36 -7.26
C ILE A 60 -0.20 2.86 -7.11
N PRO A 61 -0.98 2.34 -6.17
CA PRO A 61 -2.39 2.72 -6.05
C PRO A 61 -2.55 4.18 -5.64
N LYS A 62 -3.49 4.88 -6.29
CA LYS A 62 -3.88 6.24 -5.92
C LYS A 62 -4.55 6.28 -4.55
N LYS A 63 -4.37 7.38 -3.82
CA LYS A 63 -5.08 7.59 -2.56
C LYS A 63 -6.37 8.36 -2.82
N THR A 64 -7.33 8.23 -1.90
CA THR A 64 -8.54 9.05 -1.91
C THR A 64 -8.41 10.16 -0.89
N VAL A 65 -8.57 11.40 -1.35
CA VAL A 65 -8.50 12.62 -0.53
C VAL A 65 -9.89 13.26 -0.50
N TYR A 66 -10.40 13.51 0.70
CA TYR A 66 -11.68 14.16 0.92
C TYR A 66 -11.51 15.66 1.13
N LYS A 67 -12.30 16.47 0.42
CA LYS A 67 -12.36 17.93 0.58
C LYS A 67 -13.76 18.32 1.06
N ASP A 68 -13.84 18.93 2.24
CA ASP A 68 -15.11 19.36 2.81
C ASP A 68 -15.70 20.54 2.02
N ASN A 69 -17.01 20.49 1.79
CA ASN A 69 -17.78 21.51 1.10
C ASN A 69 -19.00 21.93 1.95
N PRO A 70 -18.98 23.14 2.55
CA PRO A 70 -20.05 23.62 3.43
C PRO A 70 -21.34 24.02 2.71
N GLU A 71 -21.34 24.08 1.37
CA GLU A 71 -22.52 24.44 0.59
C GLU A 71 -23.38 23.22 0.21
N THR A 72 -22.78 22.03 0.22
CA THR A 72 -23.44 20.77 -0.16
C THR A 72 -23.96 20.03 1.07
N GLU A 73 -25.17 19.45 0.99
CA GLU A 73 -25.78 18.69 2.08
C GLU A 73 -24.87 17.57 2.60
N ALA A 74 -24.83 17.40 3.92
CA ALA A 74 -24.04 16.39 4.59
C ALA A 74 -24.36 14.97 4.10
N GLY A 75 -23.33 14.24 3.67
CA GLY A 75 -23.46 12.87 3.15
C GLY A 75 -23.62 12.78 1.63
N ILE A 76 -23.75 13.90 0.92
CA ILE A 76 -23.58 13.93 -0.53
C ILE A 76 -22.09 14.00 -0.83
N GLU A 77 -21.61 13.06 -1.64
CA GLU A 77 -20.24 13.03 -2.13
C GLU A 77 -20.23 13.20 -3.65
N THR A 78 -19.24 13.93 -4.17
CA THR A 78 -19.07 14.14 -5.60
C THR A 78 -17.59 14.01 -5.95
N VAL A 79 -17.28 13.19 -6.95
CA VAL A 79 -15.91 13.07 -7.44
C VAL A 79 -15.55 14.35 -8.19
N LEU A 80 -14.55 15.07 -7.70
CA LEU A 80 -14.00 16.25 -8.38
C LEU A 80 -12.89 15.86 -9.36
N ASP A 81 -12.13 14.83 -9.00
CA ASP A 81 -11.04 14.28 -9.81
C ASP A 81 -10.96 12.78 -9.56
N GLU A 82 -11.00 11.96 -10.61
CA GLU A 82 -10.84 10.51 -10.45
C GLU A 82 -9.42 10.13 -10.05
N GLY A 83 -8.42 10.96 -10.35
CA GLY A 83 -7.02 10.62 -10.17
C GLY A 83 -6.57 9.42 -11.03
N GLU A 84 -5.30 9.08 -10.95
CA GLU A 84 -4.68 8.03 -11.77
C GLU A 84 -3.67 7.24 -10.93
N ASP A 85 -3.66 5.92 -11.11
CA ASP A 85 -2.65 5.09 -10.46
C ASP A 85 -1.28 5.37 -11.08
N GLY A 86 -0.26 5.42 -10.24
CA GLY A 86 1.12 5.46 -10.69
C GLY A 86 1.59 4.06 -11.09
N LYS A 87 2.75 3.98 -11.74
CA LYS A 87 3.35 2.71 -12.16
C LYS A 87 4.86 2.79 -12.06
N ILE A 88 5.47 1.68 -11.69
CA ILE A 88 6.91 1.43 -11.84
C ILE A 88 7.04 0.40 -12.95
N THR A 89 7.69 0.77 -14.05
CA THR A 89 7.99 -0.12 -15.17
C THR A 89 9.48 -0.41 -15.17
N LYS A 90 9.84 -1.67 -15.02
CA LYS A 90 11.22 -2.17 -15.06
C LYS A 90 11.44 -2.95 -16.34
N ILE A 91 12.46 -2.59 -17.11
CA ILE A 91 12.94 -3.38 -18.23
C ILE A 91 14.11 -4.22 -17.75
N ILE A 92 13.91 -5.54 -17.69
CA ILE A 92 14.90 -6.49 -17.21
C ILE A 92 15.44 -7.26 -18.41
N LYS A 93 16.76 -7.21 -18.59
CA LYS A 93 17.46 -8.05 -19.54
C LYS A 93 17.75 -9.39 -18.89
N VAL A 94 17.16 -10.45 -19.44
CA VAL A 94 17.36 -11.83 -19.02
C VAL A 94 18.29 -12.50 -20.02
N THR A 95 19.43 -12.97 -19.54
CA THR A 95 20.39 -13.73 -20.35
C THR A 95 20.22 -15.21 -20.04
N TYR A 96 20.05 -16.02 -21.07
CA TYR A 96 19.94 -17.47 -20.98
C TYR A 96 21.18 -18.15 -21.53
N TYR A 97 21.48 -19.34 -21.02
CA TYR A 97 22.56 -20.19 -21.50
C TYR A 97 22.03 -21.54 -21.98
N ALA A 98 22.50 -21.99 -23.15
CA ALA A 98 22.17 -23.29 -23.73
C ALA A 98 23.35 -24.29 -23.64
N PRO A 99 23.21 -25.44 -22.96
CA PRO A 99 24.28 -26.42 -22.85
C PRO A 99 24.58 -27.14 -24.19
N LYS A 100 25.83 -27.61 -24.35
CA LYS A 100 26.37 -28.18 -25.61
C LYS A 100 25.67 -29.46 -26.11
N ASN A 101 24.96 -30.18 -25.25
CA ASN A 101 24.42 -31.51 -25.57
C ASN A 101 22.95 -31.50 -26.01
N THR A 102 22.36 -30.33 -26.26
CA THR A 102 20.93 -30.20 -26.58
C THR A 102 20.72 -29.32 -27.81
N SER A 103 20.12 -29.91 -28.84
CA SER A 103 19.60 -29.20 -30.03
C SER A 103 18.19 -28.62 -29.80
N GLU A 104 17.56 -28.96 -28.69
CA GLU A 104 16.24 -28.46 -28.32
C GLU A 104 16.33 -27.15 -27.55
N VAL A 105 15.64 -26.13 -28.09
CA VAL A 105 15.49 -24.78 -27.54
C VAL A 105 14.86 -24.77 -26.14
N ASN A 106 14.26 -25.88 -25.72
CA ASN A 106 13.44 -25.98 -24.50
C ASN A 106 14.24 -26.17 -23.19
N GLN A 107 15.57 -26.23 -23.23
CA GLN A 107 16.45 -26.39 -22.05
C GLN A 107 17.43 -25.23 -21.87
N THR A 108 16.99 -24.00 -22.12
CA THR A 108 17.75 -22.80 -21.75
C THR A 108 17.54 -22.46 -20.28
N SER A 109 18.60 -22.47 -19.48
CA SER A 109 18.56 -22.00 -18.08
C SER A 109 18.87 -20.50 -18.02
N GLU A 110 18.14 -19.78 -17.19
CA GLU A 110 18.44 -18.38 -16.87
C GLU A 110 19.84 -18.28 -16.24
N TYR A 111 20.68 -17.41 -16.77
CA TYR A 111 22.06 -17.19 -16.33
C TYR A 111 22.19 -15.93 -15.48
N THR A 112 21.65 -14.80 -15.95
CA THR A 112 21.64 -13.54 -15.20
C THR A 112 20.42 -12.70 -15.53
N ARG A 113 20.06 -11.80 -14.58
CA ARG A 113 19.11 -10.70 -14.78
C ARG A 113 19.82 -9.39 -14.48
N GLU A 114 19.65 -8.44 -15.39
CA GLU A 114 20.17 -7.08 -15.25
C GLU A 114 19.03 -6.08 -15.46
N LEU A 115 18.89 -5.12 -14.54
CA LEU A 115 17.96 -4.00 -14.71
C LEU A 115 18.53 -3.04 -15.75
N VAL A 116 17.84 -2.88 -16.87
CA VAL A 116 18.25 -1.99 -17.96
C VAL A 116 17.73 -0.58 -17.73
N SER A 117 16.45 -0.47 -17.35
CA SER A 117 15.81 0.80 -17.06
C SER A 117 14.69 0.65 -16.05
N GLU A 118 14.44 1.71 -15.32
CA GLU A 118 13.31 1.87 -14.42
C GLU A 118 12.64 3.21 -14.69
N GLU A 119 11.36 3.18 -15.06
CA GLU A 119 10.53 4.36 -15.20
C GLU A 119 9.47 4.39 -14.12
N LYS A 120 9.34 5.53 -13.44
CA LYS A 120 8.38 5.72 -12.36
C LYS A 120 7.44 6.87 -12.66
N THR A 121 6.15 6.56 -12.69
CA THR A 121 5.06 7.54 -12.73
C THR A 121 4.41 7.60 -11.35
N THR A 122 4.23 8.81 -10.81
CA THR A 122 3.61 9.01 -9.50
C THR A 122 2.09 8.93 -9.61
N ALA A 123 1.46 8.32 -8.61
CA ALA A 123 0.00 8.31 -8.54
C ALA A 123 -0.55 9.72 -8.31
N LYS A 124 -1.67 10.02 -8.97
CA LYS A 124 -2.47 11.22 -8.76
C LYS A 124 -3.70 10.85 -7.94
N ASP A 125 -3.87 11.52 -6.80
CA ASP A 125 -4.93 11.20 -5.86
C ASP A 125 -6.34 11.44 -6.45
N LYS A 126 -7.27 10.56 -6.07
CA LYS A 126 -8.70 10.75 -6.29
C LYS A 126 -9.23 11.80 -5.32
N ILE A 127 -9.83 12.86 -5.82
CA ILE A 127 -10.38 13.95 -4.99
C ILE A 127 -11.90 13.82 -4.94
N ILE A 128 -12.43 13.62 -3.73
CA ILE A 128 -13.87 13.56 -3.47
C ILE A 128 -14.27 14.79 -2.65
N SER A 129 -15.22 15.57 -3.17
CA SER A 129 -15.89 16.61 -2.40
C SER A 129 -16.94 15.98 -1.50
N ARG A 130 -16.86 16.25 -0.20
CA ARG A 130 -17.83 15.77 0.80
C ARG A 130 -18.65 16.94 1.32
N GLY A 131 -19.96 16.88 1.14
CA GLY A 131 -20.87 17.87 1.71
C GLY A 131 -20.86 17.86 3.23
N THR A 132 -20.91 19.04 3.83
CA THR A 132 -20.94 19.23 5.30
C THR A 132 -22.10 20.10 5.79
N LYS A 133 -22.96 20.58 4.88
CA LYS A 133 -24.13 21.40 5.22
C LYS A 133 -25.20 20.56 5.92
N ILE A 134 -25.50 20.90 7.17
CA ILE A 134 -26.56 20.24 7.93
C ILE A 134 -27.91 20.83 7.47
N VAL A 135 -28.77 19.99 6.90
CA VAL A 135 -30.13 20.36 6.49
C VAL A 135 -31.13 19.54 7.30
N TRP A 136 -31.91 20.22 8.13
CA TRP A 136 -32.91 19.58 8.98
C TRP A 136 -34.16 19.23 8.18
N LYS A 137 -34.62 17.99 8.34
CA LYS A 137 -35.81 17.40 7.74
C LYS A 137 -36.74 16.90 8.85
N THR A 138 -38.03 16.85 8.57
CA THR A 138 -39.04 16.39 9.52
C THR A 138 -39.51 14.99 9.15
N LEU A 139 -39.65 14.10 10.13
CA LEU A 139 -40.26 12.79 9.99
C LEU A 139 -41.44 12.68 10.98
N SER A 140 -42.61 12.32 10.47
CA SER A 140 -43.78 12.00 11.30
C SER A 140 -43.72 10.53 11.71
N ILE A 141 -43.79 10.28 13.02
CA ILE A 141 -43.78 8.96 13.65
C ILE A 141 -45.02 8.79 14.54
N ALA A 142 -45.29 7.57 15.01
CA ALA A 142 -46.46 7.31 15.86
C ALA A 142 -46.53 8.19 17.12
N ASP A 143 -45.36 8.49 17.71
CA ASP A 143 -45.24 9.26 18.96
C ASP A 143 -45.04 10.77 18.74
N GLY A 144 -45.23 11.28 17.51
CA GLY A 144 -45.13 12.71 17.17
C GLY A 144 -44.23 13.00 15.97
N GLU A 145 -43.64 14.20 15.92
CA GLU A 145 -42.70 14.59 14.87
C GLU A 145 -41.28 14.67 15.41
N ILE A 146 -40.33 14.17 14.63
CA ILE A 146 -38.90 14.30 14.92
C ILE A 146 -38.21 15.09 13.81
N LYS A 147 -37.18 15.85 14.18
CA LYS A 147 -36.27 16.49 13.22
C LYS A 147 -35.00 15.67 13.13
N TYR A 148 -34.52 15.46 11.91
CA TYR A 148 -33.28 14.74 11.65
C TYR A 148 -32.51 15.45 10.54
N TRP A 149 -31.19 15.30 10.52
CA TRP A 149 -30.35 15.92 9.48
C TRP A 149 -29.64 14.92 8.59
N LYS A 150 -29.60 13.64 8.98
CA LYS A 150 -29.04 12.56 8.16
C LYS A 150 -29.85 11.29 8.32
N LYS A 151 -30.19 10.67 7.18
CA LYS A 151 -30.74 9.31 7.10
C LYS A 151 -29.63 8.38 6.61
N MET A 152 -29.46 7.24 7.26
CA MET A 152 -28.51 6.23 6.78
C MET A 152 -28.98 4.82 7.06
N ARG A 153 -28.65 3.91 6.14
CA ARG A 153 -28.94 2.47 6.29
C ARG A 153 -27.80 1.79 7.02
N VAL A 154 -28.12 1.05 8.06
CA VAL A 154 -27.16 0.32 8.90
C VAL A 154 -27.61 -1.12 9.10
N TYR A 155 -26.66 -2.01 9.39
CA TYR A 155 -26.97 -3.33 9.92
C TYR A 155 -27.05 -3.24 11.44
N ALA A 156 -28.24 -3.50 12.00
CA ALA A 156 -28.50 -3.34 13.42
C ALA A 156 -28.61 -4.71 14.11
N THR A 157 -27.66 -5.00 14.99
CA THR A 157 -27.68 -6.13 15.94
C THR A 157 -28.20 -5.67 17.30
N HIS A 158 -28.14 -6.53 18.31
CA HIS A 158 -28.48 -6.15 19.68
C HIS A 158 -27.58 -6.81 20.72
N TYR A 159 -27.40 -6.14 21.86
CA TYR A 159 -26.62 -6.61 23.01
C TYR A 159 -27.29 -6.23 24.33
N ASP A 160 -26.80 -6.82 25.42
CA ASP A 160 -27.14 -6.44 26.79
C ASP A 160 -25.87 -6.36 27.65
N SER A 161 -25.99 -5.98 28.92
CA SER A 161 -24.85 -5.89 29.84
C SER A 161 -24.24 -7.24 30.23
N HIS A 162 -24.92 -8.35 29.91
CA HIS A 162 -24.53 -9.71 30.31
C HIS A 162 -23.82 -10.49 29.19
N CYS A 163 -23.57 -9.87 28.03
CA CYS A 163 -22.81 -10.52 26.98
C CYS A 163 -21.36 -10.83 27.40
N PRO A 164 -20.72 -11.87 26.82
CA PRO A 164 -19.33 -12.19 27.12
C PRO A 164 -18.39 -11.01 26.86
N GLY A 165 -17.71 -10.54 27.90
CA GLY A 165 -16.81 -9.38 27.84
C GLY A 165 -17.50 -8.02 27.99
N CYS A 166 -18.82 -8.00 28.18
CA CYS A 166 -19.61 -6.80 28.43
C CYS A 166 -19.71 -6.50 29.93
N ASN A 167 -20.04 -5.26 30.26
CA ASN A 167 -20.33 -4.84 31.63
C ASN A 167 -21.44 -3.79 31.63
N GLU A 168 -21.78 -3.26 32.81
CA GLU A 168 -22.88 -2.31 32.98
C GLU A 168 -22.58 -0.89 32.45
N TRP A 169 -21.36 -0.62 31.99
CA TRP A 169 -20.86 0.69 31.60
C TRP A 169 -20.41 0.71 30.13
N THR A 170 -20.96 1.65 29.39
CA THR A 170 -20.61 1.90 27.99
C THR A 170 -19.31 2.71 27.86
N ALA A 171 -18.76 2.78 26.65
CA ALA A 171 -17.53 3.52 26.35
C ALA A 171 -17.51 5.00 26.82
N ILE A 172 -18.68 5.65 26.95
CA ILE A 172 -18.76 7.03 27.48
C ILE A 172 -19.24 7.13 28.93
N GLY A 173 -19.32 6.00 29.65
CA GLY A 173 -19.71 5.93 31.05
C GLY A 173 -21.23 6.00 31.30
N MET A 174 -22.06 5.78 30.30
CA MET A 174 -23.51 5.58 30.50
C MET A 174 -23.80 4.14 30.92
N ARG A 175 -24.92 3.91 31.62
CA ARG A 175 -25.42 2.56 31.89
C ARG A 175 -25.78 1.86 30.57
N ALA A 176 -25.30 0.64 30.38
CA ALA A 176 -25.74 -0.22 29.28
C ALA A 176 -27.21 -0.59 29.49
N GLY A 177 -27.97 -0.68 28.38
CA GLY A 177 -29.40 -0.95 28.42
C GLY A 177 -30.14 -0.23 27.30
N LYS A 178 -31.47 -0.30 27.34
CA LYS A 178 -32.31 0.31 26.30
C LYS A 178 -32.11 1.82 26.23
N GLY A 179 -31.91 2.33 25.01
CA GLY A 179 -31.65 3.74 24.72
C GLY A 179 -30.18 4.09 24.53
N VAL A 180 -29.26 3.13 24.69
CA VAL A 180 -27.84 3.31 24.37
C VAL A 180 -27.44 2.32 23.28
N ILE A 181 -26.73 2.80 22.26
CA ILE A 181 -26.27 1.97 21.14
C ILE A 181 -24.75 1.99 21.04
N ALA A 182 -24.18 0.88 20.59
CA ALA A 182 -22.80 0.78 20.17
C ALA A 182 -22.67 1.16 18.69
N VAL A 183 -21.66 1.96 18.35
CA VAL A 183 -21.40 2.43 16.98
C VAL A 183 -19.91 2.39 16.64
N ASP A 184 -19.59 2.57 15.35
CA ASP A 184 -18.26 2.99 14.92
C ASP A 184 -18.15 4.54 15.01
N PRO A 185 -17.28 5.10 15.88
CA PRO A 185 -17.11 6.54 16.03
C PRO A 185 -16.67 7.27 14.74
N LYS A 186 -16.08 6.55 13.79
CA LYS A 186 -15.69 7.11 12.48
C LYS A 186 -16.90 7.38 11.57
N VAL A 187 -18.02 6.70 11.84
CA VAL A 187 -19.25 6.77 11.05
C VAL A 187 -20.33 7.59 11.77
N ILE A 188 -20.58 7.27 13.05
CA ILE A 188 -21.51 7.99 13.92
C ILE A 188 -20.73 8.48 15.12
N LYS A 189 -20.60 9.80 15.27
CA LYS A 189 -19.85 10.39 16.39
C LYS A 189 -20.49 9.98 17.73
N MET A 190 -19.66 9.69 18.74
CA MET A 190 -20.14 9.46 20.10
C MET A 190 -21.00 10.62 20.59
N ARG A 191 -21.96 10.34 21.46
CA ARG A 191 -22.99 11.26 21.99
C ARG A 191 -24.02 11.74 20.96
N SER A 192 -23.97 11.28 19.70
CA SER A 192 -25.02 11.56 18.73
C SER A 192 -26.35 10.94 19.19
N LYS A 193 -27.45 11.68 18.99
CA LYS A 193 -28.80 11.14 19.18
C LYS A 193 -29.30 10.58 17.85
N VAL A 194 -29.96 9.44 17.91
CA VAL A 194 -30.54 8.78 16.74
C VAL A 194 -31.94 8.30 17.03
N TYR A 195 -32.77 8.23 16.01
CA TYR A 195 -34.03 7.51 16.03
C TYR A 195 -33.91 6.25 15.17
N ILE A 196 -34.30 5.12 15.75
CA ILE A 196 -34.32 3.82 15.09
C ILE A 196 -35.78 3.31 15.09
N PRO A 197 -36.41 3.17 13.90
CA PRO A 197 -37.75 2.62 13.80
C PRO A 197 -37.85 1.24 14.48
N GLY A 198 -38.90 1.05 15.29
CA GLY A 198 -39.12 -0.18 16.05
C GLY A 198 -38.32 -0.31 17.36
N TYR A 199 -37.37 0.58 17.61
CA TYR A 199 -36.58 0.60 18.86
C TYR A 199 -36.81 1.88 19.67
N GLY A 200 -36.77 3.04 19.00
CA GLY A 200 -36.98 4.36 19.60
C GLY A 200 -35.77 5.29 19.47
N VAL A 201 -35.74 6.34 20.29
CA VAL A 201 -34.62 7.27 20.38
C VAL A 201 -33.50 6.67 21.21
N ALA A 202 -32.26 6.83 20.74
CA ALA A 202 -31.08 6.30 21.39
C ALA A 202 -29.89 7.26 21.32
N VAL A 203 -28.90 7.03 22.17
CA VAL A 203 -27.63 7.75 22.18
C VAL A 203 -26.50 6.81 21.75
N ALA A 204 -25.64 7.29 20.86
CA ALA A 204 -24.36 6.64 20.55
C ALA A 204 -23.43 6.73 21.75
N GLY A 205 -23.56 5.77 22.68
CA GLY A 205 -22.86 5.78 23.97
C GLY A 205 -21.79 4.71 24.08
N ASP A 206 -21.81 3.71 23.21
CA ASP A 206 -20.90 2.58 23.31
C ASP A 206 -20.11 2.32 22.03
N THR A 207 -19.11 1.45 22.13
CA THR A 207 -18.33 0.97 20.99
C THR A 207 -18.06 -0.52 21.13
N GLY A 208 -17.99 -1.23 20.01
CA GLY A 208 -17.64 -2.65 20.00
C GLY A 208 -16.50 -2.97 19.03
N GLY A 209 -15.77 -4.05 19.31
CA GLY A 209 -14.72 -4.55 18.42
C GLY A 209 -15.27 -4.96 17.06
N ALA A 210 -16.43 -5.64 17.04
CA ALA A 210 -17.13 -6.06 15.84
C ALA A 210 -17.99 -4.96 15.19
N ILE A 211 -18.23 -3.85 15.90
CA ILE A 211 -19.07 -2.75 15.45
C ILE A 211 -18.19 -1.77 14.67
N LYS A 212 -18.09 -2.00 13.36
CA LYS A 212 -17.25 -1.25 12.41
C LYS A 212 -18.04 -0.89 11.16
N GLY A 213 -17.83 0.32 10.64
CA GLY A 213 -18.56 0.83 9.49
C GLY A 213 -20.04 1.10 9.80
N ASN A 214 -20.93 0.77 8.86
CA ASN A 214 -22.38 0.99 8.97
C ASN A 214 -23.08 -0.14 9.76
N ILE A 215 -22.50 -0.54 10.89
CA ILE A 215 -23.05 -1.53 11.82
C ILE A 215 -23.33 -0.82 13.15
N ILE A 216 -24.48 -1.11 13.76
CA ILE A 216 -24.81 -0.64 15.11
C ILE A 216 -25.26 -1.81 15.97
N ASP A 217 -25.04 -1.70 17.28
CA ASP A 217 -25.54 -2.66 18.25
C ASP A 217 -26.54 -1.98 19.18
N LEU A 218 -27.78 -2.47 19.18
CA LEU A 218 -28.84 -1.88 19.99
C LEU A 218 -28.77 -2.43 21.42
N GLY A 219 -28.62 -1.55 22.41
CA GLY A 219 -28.65 -1.95 23.81
C GLY A 219 -30.05 -2.36 24.25
N PHE A 220 -30.16 -3.45 24.99
CA PHE A 220 -31.38 -3.87 25.67
C PHE A 220 -31.04 -4.24 27.11
N ASP A 221 -32.05 -4.22 27.97
CA ASP A 221 -31.88 -4.66 29.36
C ASP A 221 -31.71 -6.19 29.45
N ASP A 222 -32.38 -6.93 28.54
CA ASP A 222 -32.16 -8.35 28.30
C ASP A 222 -32.28 -8.64 26.79
N ALA A 223 -31.16 -9.02 26.18
CA ALA A 223 -31.07 -9.27 24.75
C ALA A 223 -31.91 -10.48 24.32
N ARG A 224 -32.17 -11.44 25.22
CA ARG A 224 -32.91 -12.67 24.89
C ARG A 224 -34.40 -12.44 24.72
N THR A 225 -34.95 -11.45 25.43
CA THR A 225 -36.37 -11.11 25.42
C THR A 225 -36.69 -9.85 24.62
N ALA A 226 -35.67 -9.18 24.08
CA ALA A 226 -35.76 -7.94 23.30
C ALA A 226 -36.68 -8.02 22.06
N GLY A 227 -36.86 -9.21 21.49
CA GLY A 227 -37.67 -9.42 20.28
C GLY A 227 -37.10 -8.79 19.00
N TRP A 228 -35.91 -8.18 19.07
CA TRP A 228 -35.19 -7.65 17.92
C TRP A 228 -34.46 -8.76 17.17
N LYS A 229 -34.51 -8.73 15.84
CA LYS A 229 -33.71 -9.60 14.96
C LYS A 229 -32.72 -8.77 14.20
N ALA A 230 -31.48 -9.26 14.07
CA ALA A 230 -30.45 -8.58 13.30
C ALA A 230 -30.93 -8.34 11.86
N GLN A 231 -30.94 -7.07 11.45
CA GLN A 231 -31.50 -6.67 10.15
C GLN A 231 -30.93 -5.34 9.68
N PHE A 232 -31.08 -5.07 8.39
CA PHE A 232 -30.84 -3.73 7.87
C PHE A 232 -32.01 -2.81 8.22
N VAL A 233 -31.69 -1.65 8.79
CA VAL A 233 -32.68 -0.63 9.16
C VAL A 233 -32.16 0.76 8.77
N ASP A 234 -33.09 1.65 8.41
CA ASP A 234 -32.79 3.06 8.21
C ASP A 234 -32.86 3.79 9.55
N ILE A 235 -31.77 4.45 9.95
CA ILE A 235 -31.70 5.28 11.14
C ILE A 235 -31.64 6.76 10.78
N TYR A 236 -32.04 7.60 11.73
CA TYR A 236 -32.16 9.04 11.55
C TYR A 236 -31.33 9.74 12.63
N LEU A 237 -30.29 10.48 12.25
CA LEU A 237 -29.50 11.28 13.19
C LEU A 237 -30.25 12.58 13.51
N LEU A 238 -30.48 12.79 14.80
CA LEU A 238 -31.22 13.91 15.37
C LEU A 238 -30.31 15.09 15.74
#